data_AF-A0A6L9ITX5-F1
#
_entry.id   AF-A0A6L9ITX5-F1
#
_cell.length_a   1.000
_cell.length_b   1.000
_cell.length_c   1.000
_cell.angle_alpha   90.00
_cell.angle_beta   90.00
_cell.angle_gamma   90.00
#
_symmetry.space_group_name_H-M   'P 1'
#
loop_
_entity.id
_entity.type
_entity.pdbx_description
1 polymer ?
#
loop_
_entity_poly.entity_id
_entity_poly.type
_entity_poly.pdbx_seq_one_letter_code
_entity_poly.pdbx_strand_id
1 'polypeptide(L)'
;MTPFQAEGRSRWVEKIRDRIGSDATIREGLQDDAALPLMDWGWDRAARLGARLSAEQPDLNDEQVVEAAHELSRLMARVAWLAVYRHQQDAAWMQKTFHTINETNRQLFGPDAPAFSDQEIADWIASHENRSNEELVRALLAHLTP
;
A
#
# COMPACT_ATOMS: atom_id res chain seq x y z
N MET A 1 26.57 1.62 -12.23
CA MET A 1 25.45 0.66 -12.31
C MET A 1 25.81 -0.34 -13.39
N THR A 2 25.95 -1.63 -13.04
CA THR A 2 26.29 -2.67 -14.03
C THR A 2 25.03 -3.15 -14.77
N PRO A 3 25.14 -3.68 -15.99
CA PRO A 3 23.98 -4.16 -16.77
C PRO A 3 23.11 -5.18 -16.01
N PHE A 4 23.75 -6.10 -15.27
CA PHE A 4 23.08 -7.10 -14.44
C PHE A 4 22.24 -6.52 -13.29
N GLN A 5 22.64 -5.36 -12.72
CA GLN A 5 21.85 -4.68 -11.69
C GLN A 5 20.61 -3.98 -12.27
N ALA A 6 20.68 -3.52 -13.52
CA ALA A 6 19.54 -2.91 -14.20
C ALA A 6 18.49 -3.96 -14.61
N GLU A 7 18.94 -5.14 -15.06
CA GLU A 7 18.06 -6.26 -15.41
C GLU A 7 17.33 -6.84 -14.19
N GLY A 8 18.03 -7.06 -13.07
CA GLY A 8 17.41 -7.52 -11.82
C GLY A 8 16.38 -6.53 -11.26
N ARG A 9 16.66 -5.23 -11.35
CA ARG A 9 15.73 -4.16 -10.99
C ARG A 9 14.47 -4.18 -11.84
N SER A 10 14.62 -4.30 -13.16
CA SER A 10 13.46 -4.36 -14.06
C SER A 10 12.61 -5.59 -13.77
N ARG A 11 13.24 -6.74 -13.50
CA ARG A 11 12.53 -8.00 -13.22
C ARG A 11 11.67 -7.93 -11.96
N TRP A 12 12.19 -7.41 -10.84
CA TRP A 12 11.42 -7.33 -9.59
C TRP A 12 10.28 -6.33 -9.65
N VAL A 13 10.49 -5.19 -10.30
CA VAL A 13 9.43 -4.19 -10.49
C VAL A 13 8.26 -4.77 -11.27
N GLU A 14 8.52 -5.44 -12.40
CA GLU A 14 7.45 -6.05 -13.20
C GLU A 14 6.71 -7.14 -12.42
N LYS A 15 7.43 -8.01 -11.69
CA LYS A 15 6.80 -9.07 -10.92
C LYS A 15 5.86 -8.54 -9.82
N ILE A 16 6.24 -7.46 -9.15
CA ILE A 16 5.41 -6.82 -8.12
C ILE A 16 4.18 -6.15 -8.78
N ARG A 17 4.38 -5.47 -9.93
CA ARG A 17 3.30 -4.81 -10.68
C ARG A 17 2.28 -5.80 -11.23
N ASP A 18 2.71 -6.93 -11.78
CA ASP A 18 1.83 -7.99 -12.28
C ASP A 18 0.93 -8.52 -11.17
N ARG A 19 1.47 -8.66 -9.96
CA ARG A 19 0.69 -9.10 -8.80
C ARG A 19 -0.37 -8.07 -8.41
N ILE A 20 0.00 -6.80 -8.31
CA ILE A 20 -0.95 -5.71 -8.01
C ILE A 20 -2.02 -5.59 -9.10
N GLY A 21 -1.64 -5.71 -10.37
CA GLY A 21 -2.55 -5.64 -11.50
C GLY A 21 -3.58 -6.78 -11.55
N SER A 22 -3.20 -7.96 -11.04
CA SER A 22 -4.05 -9.16 -11.03
C SER A 22 -4.88 -9.33 -9.75
N ASP A 23 -4.60 -8.57 -8.69
CA ASP A 23 -5.31 -8.68 -7.42
C ASP A 23 -6.58 -7.83 -7.40
N ALA A 24 -7.71 -8.46 -7.71
CA ALA A 24 -9.02 -7.81 -7.72
C ALA A 24 -9.46 -7.28 -6.34
N THR A 25 -8.91 -7.81 -5.24
CA THR A 25 -9.31 -7.40 -3.87
C THR A 25 -8.91 -5.96 -3.56
N ILE A 26 -7.87 -5.44 -4.23
CA ILE A 26 -7.39 -4.06 -4.10
C ILE A 26 -8.48 -3.04 -4.47
N ARG A 27 -9.34 -3.39 -5.43
CA ARG A 27 -10.37 -2.51 -5.99
C ARG A 27 -11.77 -2.84 -5.49
N GLU A 28 -11.89 -3.83 -4.60
CA GLU A 28 -13.18 -4.31 -4.13
C GLU A 28 -13.96 -3.18 -3.44
N GLY A 29 -15.17 -2.89 -3.95
CA GLY A 29 -16.04 -1.83 -3.43
C GLY A 29 -15.63 -0.40 -3.75
N LEU A 30 -14.53 -0.18 -4.48
CA LEU A 30 -14.14 1.13 -4.99
C LEU A 30 -14.72 1.37 -6.39
N GLN A 31 -15.14 2.61 -6.64
CA GLN A 31 -15.40 3.10 -7.99
C GLN A 31 -14.09 3.60 -8.62
N ASP A 32 -14.10 3.85 -9.94
CA ASP A 32 -12.90 4.20 -10.71
C ASP A 32 -12.18 5.45 -10.19
N ASP A 33 -12.93 6.43 -9.69
CA ASP A 33 -12.42 7.68 -9.09
C ASP A 33 -11.51 7.44 -7.87
N ALA A 34 -11.83 6.45 -7.06
CA ALA A 34 -11.04 6.05 -5.89
C ALA A 34 -10.06 4.91 -6.19
N ALA A 35 -10.39 4.02 -7.13
CA ALA A 35 -9.57 2.88 -7.50
C ALA A 35 -8.32 3.30 -8.30
N LEU A 36 -8.45 4.25 -9.23
CA LEU A 36 -7.32 4.69 -10.06
C LEU A 36 -6.18 5.31 -9.22
N PRO A 37 -6.43 6.28 -8.31
CA PRO A 37 -5.38 6.82 -7.45
C PRO A 37 -4.67 5.75 -6.60
N LEU A 38 -5.42 4.77 -6.12
CA LEU A 38 -4.85 3.65 -5.36
C LEU A 38 -3.94 2.78 -6.24
N MET A 39 -4.38 2.45 -7.46
CA MET A 39 -3.58 1.67 -8.41
C MET A 39 -2.30 2.39 -8.84
N ASP A 40 -2.41 3.68 -9.18
CA ASP A 40 -1.26 4.52 -9.55
C ASP A 40 -0.24 4.57 -8.40
N TRP A 41 -0.72 4.80 -7.18
CA TRP A 41 0.12 4.74 -5.99
C TRP A 41 0.77 3.37 -5.82
N GLY A 42 0.02 2.29 -6.02
CA GLY A 42 0.54 0.92 -5.95
C GLY A 42 1.67 0.65 -6.94
N TRP A 43 1.54 1.12 -8.18
CA TRP A 43 2.58 0.96 -9.21
C TRP A 43 3.84 1.76 -8.92
N ASP A 44 3.68 2.97 -8.37
CA ASP A 44 4.81 3.77 -7.91
C ASP A 44 5.53 3.11 -6.73
N ARG A 45 4.75 2.52 -5.80
CA ARG A 45 5.31 1.77 -4.67
C ARG A 45 6.01 0.50 -5.11
N ALA A 46 5.46 -0.23 -6.07
CA ALA A 46 6.10 -1.39 -6.66
C ALA A 46 7.45 -1.04 -7.29
N ALA A 47 7.53 0.09 -7.99
CA ALA A 47 8.77 0.57 -8.59
C ALA A 47 9.84 0.88 -7.53
N ARG A 48 9.45 1.57 -6.44
CA ARG A 48 10.37 1.87 -5.32
C ARG A 48 10.80 0.62 -4.57
N LEU A 49 9.86 -0.27 -4.27
CA LEU A 49 10.12 -1.53 -3.56
C LEU A 49 11.05 -2.43 -4.38
N GLY A 50 10.76 -2.64 -5.66
CA GLY A 50 11.62 -3.43 -6.55
C GLY A 50 13.03 -2.85 -6.68
N ALA A 51 13.14 -1.53 -6.82
CA ALA A 51 14.45 -0.86 -6.84
C ALA A 51 15.23 -1.04 -5.53
N ARG A 52 14.55 -0.94 -4.39
CA ARG A 52 15.15 -1.13 -3.06
C ARG A 52 15.62 -2.57 -2.88
N LEU A 53 14.76 -3.55 -3.16
CA LEU A 53 15.09 -4.97 -3.05
C LEU A 53 16.29 -5.34 -3.92
N SER A 54 16.34 -4.86 -5.17
CA SER A 54 17.50 -5.11 -6.05
C SER A 54 18.80 -4.45 -5.57
N ALA A 55 18.72 -3.32 -4.86
CA ALA A 55 19.89 -2.60 -4.38
C ALA A 55 20.42 -3.15 -3.06
N GLU A 56 19.53 -3.44 -2.12
CA GLU A 56 19.87 -3.85 -0.74
C GLU A 56 20.06 -5.36 -0.59
N GLN A 57 19.38 -6.15 -1.43
CA GLN A 57 19.36 -7.60 -1.33
C GLN A 57 19.50 -8.23 -2.72
N PRO A 58 20.69 -8.19 -3.33
CA PRO A 58 20.91 -8.68 -4.69
C PRO A 58 20.65 -10.18 -4.85
N ASP A 59 20.71 -10.95 -3.75
CA ASP A 59 20.48 -12.40 -3.72
C ASP A 59 19.03 -12.77 -3.37
N LEU A 60 18.08 -11.82 -3.38
CA LEU A 60 16.67 -12.13 -3.11
C LEU A 60 16.16 -13.17 -4.11
N ASN A 61 15.49 -14.20 -3.59
CA ASN A 61 14.86 -15.20 -4.44
C ASN A 61 13.45 -14.77 -4.87
N ASP A 62 12.91 -15.50 -5.85
CA ASP A 62 11.59 -15.23 -6.41
C ASP A 62 10.44 -15.30 -5.41
N GLU A 63 10.53 -16.13 -4.38
CA GLU A 63 9.52 -16.33 -3.35
C GLU A 63 9.46 -15.11 -2.42
N GLN A 64 10.63 -14.60 -2.02
CA GLN A 64 10.74 -13.39 -1.20
C GLN A 64 10.19 -12.15 -1.94
N VAL A 65 10.39 -12.05 -3.25
CA VAL A 65 9.81 -10.96 -4.07
C VAL A 65 8.29 -11.10 -4.15
N VAL A 66 7.78 -12.33 -4.29
CA VAL A 66 6.34 -12.58 -4.30
C VAL A 66 5.71 -12.23 -2.97
N GLU A 67 6.37 -12.55 -1.86
CA GLU A 67 5.88 -12.19 -0.53
C GLU A 67 5.86 -10.67 -0.34
N ALA A 68 6.90 -9.96 -0.79
CA ALA A 68 6.90 -8.50 -0.78
C ALA A 68 5.77 -7.90 -1.65
N ALA A 69 5.47 -8.52 -2.78
CA ALA A 69 4.33 -8.12 -3.62
C ALA A 69 2.99 -8.40 -2.93
N HIS A 70 2.85 -9.52 -2.22
CA HIS A 70 1.66 -9.84 -1.43
C HIS A 70 1.41 -8.84 -0.31
N GLU A 71 2.46 -8.49 0.43
CA GLU A 71 2.34 -7.51 1.50
C GLU A 71 1.99 -6.12 0.95
N LEU A 72 2.50 -5.75 -0.23
CA LEU A 72 2.08 -4.50 -0.89
C LEU A 72 0.61 -4.55 -1.34
N SER A 73 0.14 -5.64 -1.95
CA SER A 73 -1.29 -5.81 -2.27
C SER A 73 -2.17 -5.74 -1.02
N ARG A 74 -1.73 -6.37 0.08
CA ARG A 74 -2.42 -6.36 1.38
C ARG A 74 -2.50 -4.97 2.01
N LEU A 75 -1.45 -4.17 1.86
CA LEU A 75 -1.44 -2.77 2.28
C LEU A 75 -2.46 -1.96 1.48
N MET A 76 -2.46 -2.11 0.16
CA MET A 76 -3.40 -1.43 -0.74
C MET A 76 -4.85 -1.81 -0.44
N ALA A 77 -5.14 -3.10 -0.25
CA ALA A 77 -6.48 -3.58 0.10
C ALA A 77 -6.96 -2.99 1.42
N ARG A 78 -6.10 -2.87 2.44
CA ARG A 78 -6.47 -2.24 3.73
C ARG A 78 -6.79 -0.76 3.60
N VAL A 79 -6.06 -0.03 2.76
CA VAL A 79 -6.38 1.37 2.43
C VAL A 79 -7.76 1.45 1.78
N ALA A 80 -8.05 0.58 0.81
CA ALA A 80 -9.37 0.50 0.19
C ALA A 80 -10.46 0.18 1.21
N TRP A 81 -10.22 -0.79 2.10
CA TRP A 81 -11.18 -1.23 3.12
C TRP A 81 -11.56 -0.11 4.10
N LEU A 82 -10.60 0.73 4.51
CA LEU A 82 -10.91 1.89 5.34
C LEU A 82 -11.90 2.83 4.64
N ALA A 83 -11.72 3.07 3.34
CA ALA A 83 -12.69 3.89 2.60
C ALA A 83 -14.04 3.16 2.43
N VAL A 84 -14.03 1.90 1.99
CA VAL A 84 -15.25 1.17 1.59
C VAL A 84 -16.12 0.77 2.79
N TYR A 85 -15.52 0.24 3.85
CA TYR A 85 -16.25 -0.39 4.94
C TYR A 85 -16.44 0.51 6.17
N ARG A 86 -16.04 1.79 6.13
CA ARG A 86 -16.15 2.73 7.26
C ARG A 86 -17.54 2.80 7.90
N HIS A 87 -18.60 2.63 7.13
CA HIS A 87 -19.98 2.70 7.64
C HIS A 87 -20.51 1.36 8.17
N GLN A 88 -19.78 0.26 7.94
CA GLN A 88 -20.17 -1.10 8.32
C GLN A 88 -19.36 -1.62 9.51
N GLN A 89 -18.28 -0.92 9.87
CA GLN A 89 -17.32 -1.35 10.87
C GLN A 89 -17.29 -0.37 12.03
N ASP A 90 -16.86 -0.84 13.21
CA ASP A 90 -16.70 0.00 14.38
C ASP A 90 -15.32 0.67 14.45
N ALA A 91 -15.17 1.62 15.37
CA ALA A 91 -13.92 2.34 15.57
C ALA A 91 -12.75 1.41 15.95
N ALA A 92 -13.00 0.30 16.65
CA ALA A 92 -11.96 -0.65 17.04
C ALA A 92 -11.39 -1.39 15.82
N TRP A 93 -12.25 -1.80 14.90
CA TRP A 93 -11.85 -2.38 13.62
C TRP A 93 -11.03 -1.38 12.79
N MET A 94 -11.44 -0.11 12.75
CA MET A 94 -10.71 0.93 12.02
C MET A 94 -9.31 1.16 12.63
N GLN A 95 -9.21 1.32 13.94
CA GLN A 95 -7.93 1.46 14.65
C GLN A 95 -7.00 0.28 14.35
N LYS A 96 -7.50 -0.95 14.46
CA LYS A 96 -6.71 -2.15 14.13
C LYS A 96 -6.23 -2.15 12.68
N THR A 97 -7.08 -1.72 11.76
CA THR A 97 -6.74 -1.63 10.34
C THR A 97 -5.63 -0.61 10.10
N PHE A 98 -5.69 0.57 10.72
CA PHE A 98 -4.62 1.57 10.69
C PHE A 98 -3.30 1.05 11.27
N HIS A 99 -3.33 0.37 12.43
CA HIS A 99 -2.12 -0.22 13.00
C HIS A 99 -1.49 -1.26 12.07
N THR A 100 -2.32 -2.07 11.40
CA THR A 100 -1.83 -3.04 10.42
C THR A 100 -1.24 -2.34 9.20
N ILE A 101 -1.87 -1.25 8.71
CA ILE A 101 -1.30 -0.41 7.64
C ILE A 101 0.08 0.12 8.04
N ASN A 102 0.23 0.64 9.24
CA ASN A 102 1.50 1.16 9.75
C ASN A 102 2.58 0.06 9.81
N GLU A 103 2.24 -1.10 10.35
CA GLU A 103 3.14 -2.25 10.46
C GLU A 103 3.59 -2.74 9.08
N THR A 104 2.65 -2.99 8.17
CA THR A 104 2.96 -3.44 6.81
C THR A 104 3.76 -2.38 6.03
N ASN A 105 3.44 -1.09 6.17
CA ASN A 105 4.20 -0.02 5.51
C ASN A 105 5.66 0.01 6.00
N ARG A 106 5.89 -0.15 7.31
CA ARG A 106 7.24 -0.21 7.88
C ARG A 106 7.99 -1.49 7.53
N GLN A 107 7.30 -2.62 7.42
CA GLN A 107 7.88 -3.87 6.94
C GLN A 107 8.38 -3.72 5.50
N LEU A 108 7.59 -3.07 4.64
CA LEU A 108 7.90 -2.91 3.22
C LEU A 108 8.92 -1.80 2.92
N PHE A 109 8.94 -0.72 3.69
CA PHE A 109 9.74 0.48 3.37
C PHE A 109 10.71 0.90 4.47
N GLY A 110 10.80 0.14 5.56
CA GLY A 110 11.73 0.39 6.67
C GLY A 110 11.09 1.10 7.86
N PRO A 111 11.80 1.18 9.00
CA PRO A 111 11.27 1.71 10.26
C PRO A 111 10.86 3.19 10.18
N ASP A 112 11.49 3.95 9.29
CA ASP A 112 11.23 5.38 9.08
C ASP A 112 10.08 5.64 8.09
N ALA A 113 9.41 4.60 7.60
CA ALA A 113 8.25 4.76 6.74
C ALA A 113 7.13 5.52 7.47
N PRO A 114 6.40 6.42 6.78
CA PRO A 114 5.30 7.15 7.39
C PRO A 114 4.29 6.23 8.07
N ALA A 115 3.79 6.67 9.22
CA ALA A 115 2.80 5.94 10.01
C ALA A 115 1.81 6.94 10.59
N PHE A 116 0.54 6.53 10.70
CA PHE A 116 -0.48 7.30 11.38
C PHE A 116 -0.27 7.20 12.89
N SER A 117 -0.25 8.34 13.57
CA SER A 117 -0.30 8.43 15.03
C SER A 117 -1.71 8.14 15.54
N ASP A 118 -1.82 7.79 16.82
CA ASP A 118 -3.12 7.51 17.45
C ASP A 118 -4.08 8.70 17.37
N GLN A 119 -3.54 9.93 17.43
CA GLN A 119 -4.33 11.14 17.26
C GLN A 119 -4.88 11.27 15.82
N GLU A 120 -4.04 11.06 14.80
CA GLU A 120 -4.48 11.11 13.40
C GLU A 120 -5.52 10.04 13.10
N ILE A 121 -5.37 8.85 13.68
CA ILE A 121 -6.37 7.77 13.57
C ILE A 121 -7.69 8.20 14.22
N ALA A 122 -7.64 8.77 15.42
CA ALA A 122 -8.83 9.26 16.11
C ALA A 122 -9.54 10.39 15.33
N ASP A 123 -8.77 11.33 14.78
CA ASP A 123 -9.29 12.44 13.98
C ASP A 123 -9.92 11.94 12.68
N TRP A 124 -9.32 10.93 12.05
CA TRP A 124 -9.89 10.28 10.86
C TRP A 124 -11.22 9.59 11.19
N ILE A 125 -11.28 8.84 12.29
CA ILE A 125 -12.49 8.16 12.76
C ILE A 125 -13.61 9.17 13.05
N ALA A 126 -13.27 10.31 13.67
CA ALA A 126 -14.25 11.35 13.99
C ALA A 126 -14.78 12.11 12.76
N SER A 127 -14.11 12.04 11.60
CA SER A 127 -14.40 12.93 10.46
C SER A 127 -14.76 12.21 9.14
N HIS A 128 -14.64 10.89 9.05
CA HIS A 128 -14.80 10.16 7.78
C HIS A 128 -16.23 10.14 7.22
N GLU A 129 -17.25 10.42 8.04
CA GLU A 129 -18.66 10.24 7.66
C GLU A 129 -19.08 11.11 6.47
N ASN A 130 -18.52 12.32 6.38
CA ASN A 130 -18.88 13.31 5.37
C ASN A 130 -17.96 13.30 4.14
N ARG A 131 -17.06 12.31 4.04
CA ARG A 131 -16.04 12.25 2.97
C ARG A 131 -16.35 11.15 1.97
N SER A 132 -16.07 11.41 0.70
CA SER A 132 -16.18 10.41 -0.37
C SER A 132 -15.07 9.35 -0.26
N ASN A 133 -15.24 8.20 -0.92
CA ASN A 133 -14.20 7.18 -0.96
C ASN A 133 -12.91 7.72 -1.59
N GLU A 134 -13.04 8.52 -2.65
CA GLU A 134 -11.89 9.15 -3.31
C GLU A 134 -11.13 10.07 -2.35
N GLU A 135 -11.83 10.96 -1.63
CA GLU A 135 -11.20 11.90 -0.69
C GLU A 135 -10.45 11.18 0.42
N LEU A 136 -11.04 10.09 0.94
CA LEU A 136 -10.44 9.28 1.98
C LEU A 136 -9.21 8.55 1.47
N VAL A 137 -9.31 7.86 0.33
CA VAL A 137 -8.18 7.16 -0.30
C VAL A 137 -7.05 8.15 -0.56
N ARG A 138 -7.32 9.28 -1.23
CA ARG A 138 -6.28 10.28 -1.53
C ARG A 138 -5.58 10.79 -0.27
N ALA A 139 -6.32 11.08 0.80
CA ALA A 139 -5.73 11.52 2.06
C ALA A 139 -4.84 10.45 2.71
N LEU A 140 -5.30 9.18 2.71
CA LEU A 140 -4.51 8.06 3.23
C LEU A 140 -3.22 7.86 2.41
N LEU A 141 -3.33 7.90 1.09
CA LEU A 141 -2.18 7.75 0.19
C LEU A 141 -1.18 8.89 0.33
N ALA A 142 -1.65 10.14 0.51
CA ALA A 142 -0.80 11.29 0.75
C ALA A 142 0.03 11.11 2.02
N HIS A 143 -0.57 10.63 3.11
CA HIS A 143 0.14 10.37 4.37
C HIS A 143 1.18 9.26 4.25
N LEU A 144 0.83 8.17 3.55
CA LEU A 144 1.74 7.05 3.32
C LEU A 144 2.88 7.38 2.34
N THR A 145 2.93 8.61 1.82
CA THR A 145 3.95 9.08 0.88
C THR A 145 4.96 10.01 1.54
N PRO A 146 6.25 9.59 1.64
CA PRO A 146 7.31 10.47 2.11
C PRO A 146 7.65 11.56 1.10
#